data_AF-A0A6N7PUE2-F1
#
_entry.id   AF-A0A6N7PUE2-F1
#
_cell.length_a   1.000
_cell.length_b   1.000
_cell.length_c   1.000
_cell.angle_alpha   90.00
_cell.angle_beta   90.00
_cell.angle_gamma   90.00
#
_symmetry.space_group_name_H-M   'P 1'
#
loop_
_entity.id
_entity.type
_entity.pdbx_description
1 polymer ?
#
loop_
_entity_poly.entity_id
_entity_poly.type
_entity_poly.pdbx_seq_one_letter_code
_entity_poly.pdbx_strand_id
1 'polypeptide(L)'
;MIPRPDLEALLVALVLVPGTYARNRFFALYTDPAAARVRRRAQLLRSVIAEVTQRDPARRGHVVAIDEHEGGGASFTYVVPSLNLRRTTTLSELEFAIVRYTLSRRAPAASPDETMFAPLGEDDPARARIEDALRRLAPDLAALGAGDPLAVDEGSDLDEADDPDEHDPSESCAPSPAPSGLSSLPEGATER
;
A
#
# COMPACT_ATOMS: atom_id res chain seq x y z
N MET A 1 -19.46 13.88 17.69
CA MET A 1 -18.47 12.81 17.93
C MET A 1 -18.12 12.25 16.54
N ILE A 2 -16.86 12.34 16.11
CA ILE A 2 -16.48 11.88 14.76
C ILE A 2 -16.60 10.34 14.75
N PRO A 3 -17.37 9.73 13.84
CA PRO A 3 -17.48 8.28 13.77
C PRO A 3 -16.11 7.68 13.46
N ARG A 4 -15.75 6.65 14.23
CA ARG A 4 -14.49 5.94 14.04
C ARG A 4 -14.72 4.89 12.96
N PRO A 5 -13.92 4.87 11.90
CA PRO A 5 -14.09 3.89 10.84
C PRO A 5 -13.83 2.49 11.39
N ASP A 6 -14.64 1.52 10.96
CA ASP A 6 -14.36 0.10 11.18
C ASP A 6 -12.92 -0.24 10.70
N LEU A 7 -12.11 -0.76 11.63
CA LEU A 7 -10.68 -0.99 11.43
C LEU A 7 -10.39 -2.16 10.49
N GLU A 8 -11.24 -3.19 10.50
CA GLU A 8 -11.13 -4.35 9.62
C GLU A 8 -11.46 -3.94 8.19
N ALA A 9 -12.52 -3.15 8.04
CA ALA A 9 -12.95 -2.60 6.78
C ALA A 9 -11.89 -1.67 6.17
N LEU A 10 -11.27 -0.82 7.01
CA LEU A 10 -10.14 0.02 6.63
C LEU A 10 -8.94 -0.81 6.16
N LEU A 11 -8.63 -1.92 6.82
CA LEU A 11 -7.55 -2.83 6.44
C LEU A 11 -7.77 -3.38 5.02
N VAL A 12 -8.97 -3.90 4.76
CA VAL A 12 -9.36 -4.44 3.45
C VAL A 12 -9.19 -3.38 2.36
N ALA A 13 -9.71 -2.17 2.59
CA ALA A 13 -9.63 -1.09 1.62
C ALA A 13 -8.18 -0.67 1.32
N LEU A 14 -7.33 -0.55 2.35
CA LEU A 14 -5.93 -0.16 2.19
C LEU A 14 -5.08 -1.21 1.47
N VAL A 15 -5.42 -2.50 1.59
CA VAL A 15 -4.73 -3.58 0.88
C VAL A 15 -5.19 -3.69 -0.57
N LEU A 16 -6.50 -3.67 -0.81
CA LEU A 16 -7.06 -3.89 -2.15
C LEU A 16 -6.92 -2.67 -3.05
N VAL A 17 -7.12 -1.46 -2.53
CA VAL A 17 -7.10 -0.21 -3.31
C VAL A 17 -6.19 0.81 -2.62
N PRO A 18 -4.86 0.66 -2.74
CA PRO A 18 -3.92 1.55 -2.10
C PRO A 18 -4.04 2.97 -2.66
N GLY A 19 -4.06 3.98 -1.78
CA GLY A 19 -4.11 5.39 -2.18
C GLY A 19 -5.51 6.00 -2.29
N THR A 20 -6.56 5.22 -2.04
CA THR A 20 -7.95 5.73 -1.93
C THR A 20 -8.14 6.75 -0.81
N TYR A 21 -7.34 6.68 0.25
CA TYR A 21 -7.39 7.61 1.38
C TYR A 21 -6.19 8.57 1.35
N ALA A 22 -6.43 9.78 0.84
CA ALA A 22 -5.45 10.86 0.87
C ALA A 22 -5.33 11.46 2.28
N ARG A 23 -4.09 11.75 2.72
CA ARG A 23 -3.81 12.30 4.05
C ARG A 23 -4.53 13.62 4.33
N ASN A 24 -4.62 14.49 3.34
CA ASN A 24 -5.25 15.80 3.49
C ASN A 24 -6.76 15.70 3.67
N ARG A 25 -7.41 14.70 3.05
CA ARG A 25 -8.86 14.50 3.13
C ARG A 25 -9.28 13.70 4.36
N PHE A 26 -8.43 12.80 4.84
CA PHE A 26 -8.75 11.89 5.95
C PHE A 26 -7.82 12.11 7.14
N PHE A 27 -7.52 13.36 7.51
CA PHE A 27 -6.54 13.66 8.57
C PHE A 27 -6.84 12.93 9.90
N ALA A 28 -8.12 12.84 10.30
CA ALA A 28 -8.54 12.14 11.51
C ALA A 28 -8.08 10.66 11.54
N LEU A 29 -8.05 10.00 10.37
CA LEU A 29 -7.53 8.64 10.21
C LEU A 29 -6.03 8.56 10.57
N TYR A 30 -5.26 9.61 10.25
CA TYR A 30 -3.81 9.62 10.45
C TYR A 30 -3.39 9.90 11.89
N THR A 31 -4.25 10.56 12.65
CA THR A 31 -4.02 10.89 14.07
C THR A 31 -4.38 9.74 15.01
N ASP A 32 -5.30 8.85 14.61
CA ASP A 32 -5.70 7.71 15.43
C ASP A 32 -4.60 6.61 15.48
N PRO A 33 -4.10 6.22 16.68
CA PRO A 33 -3.14 5.13 16.83
C PRO A 33 -3.67 3.77 16.37
N ALA A 34 -4.98 3.51 16.45
CA ALA A 34 -5.55 2.23 15.99
C ALA A 34 -5.49 2.13 14.46
N ALA A 35 -5.91 3.19 13.76
CA ALA A 35 -5.75 3.31 12.32
C ALA A 35 -4.27 3.29 11.87
N ALA A 36 -3.35 3.82 12.69
CA ALA A 36 -1.92 3.71 12.42
C ALA A 36 -1.41 2.26 12.42
N ARG A 37 -1.89 1.41 13.35
CA ARG A 37 -1.58 -0.02 13.37
C ARG A 37 -2.12 -0.72 12.12
N VAL A 38 -3.37 -0.41 11.74
CA VAL A 38 -3.99 -0.94 10.51
C VAL A 38 -3.17 -0.57 9.27
N ARG A 39 -2.72 0.69 9.15
CA ARG A 39 -1.86 1.11 8.01
C ARG A 39 -0.55 0.33 7.94
N ARG A 40 0.15 0.16 9.07
CA ARG A 40 1.39 -0.63 9.13
C ARG A 40 1.14 -2.07 8.72
N ARG A 41 0.02 -2.64 9.19
CA ARG A 41 -0.38 -4.01 8.86
C ARG A 41 -0.73 -4.16 7.39
N ALA A 42 -1.51 -3.24 6.82
CA ALA A 42 -1.80 -3.19 5.40
C ALA A 42 -0.52 -3.10 4.55
N GLN A 43 0.44 -2.27 4.98
CA GLN A 43 1.73 -2.16 4.30
C GLN A 43 2.49 -3.49 4.29
N LEU A 44 2.50 -4.23 5.40
CA LEU A 44 3.09 -5.56 5.49
C LEU A 44 2.39 -6.54 4.54
N LEU A 45 1.06 -6.61 4.56
CA LEU A 45 0.33 -7.54 3.68
C LEU A 45 0.60 -7.25 2.21
N ARG A 46 0.61 -5.98 1.82
CA ARG A 46 0.95 -5.58 0.45
C ARG A 46 2.38 -5.93 0.08
N SER A 47 3.34 -5.81 1.00
CA SER A 47 4.73 -6.20 0.72
C SER A 47 4.83 -7.70 0.48
N VAL A 48 4.17 -8.50 1.33
CA VAL A 48 4.09 -9.96 1.15
C VAL A 48 3.47 -10.29 -0.20
N ILE A 49 2.30 -9.72 -0.52
CA ILE A 49 1.61 -9.92 -1.81
C ILE A 49 2.51 -9.51 -2.97
N ALA A 50 3.21 -8.37 -2.89
CA ALA A 50 4.09 -7.89 -3.96
C ALA A 50 5.30 -8.81 -4.17
N GLU A 51 5.91 -9.32 -3.10
CA GLU A 51 7.04 -10.25 -3.16
C GLU A 51 6.65 -11.57 -3.84
N VAL A 52 5.49 -12.14 -3.49
CA VAL A 52 5.03 -13.41 -4.09
C VAL A 52 4.40 -13.25 -5.48
N THR A 53 3.88 -12.06 -5.82
CA THR A 53 3.30 -11.77 -7.15
C THR A 53 4.27 -11.05 -8.09
N GLN A 54 5.57 -11.04 -7.76
CA GLN A 54 6.57 -10.35 -8.55
C GLN A 54 6.59 -10.82 -10.01
N ARG A 55 6.70 -9.88 -10.96
CA ARG A 55 6.71 -10.21 -12.39
C ARG A 55 7.97 -10.97 -12.80
N ASP A 56 9.12 -10.54 -12.28
CA ASP A 56 10.40 -11.21 -12.49
C ASP A 56 10.43 -12.55 -11.72
N PRO A 57 10.50 -13.70 -12.42
CA PRO A 57 10.53 -15.01 -11.77
C PRO A 57 11.76 -15.21 -10.89
N ALA A 58 12.90 -14.56 -11.18
CA ALA A 58 14.10 -14.69 -10.38
C ALA A 58 13.95 -14.05 -8.99
N ARG A 59 13.11 -13.00 -8.90
CA ARG A 59 12.84 -12.25 -7.66
C ARG A 59 11.51 -12.62 -7.01
N ARG A 60 10.78 -13.58 -7.57
CA ARG A 60 9.48 -13.99 -7.07
C ARG A 60 9.62 -14.83 -5.82
N GLY A 61 8.83 -14.49 -4.82
CA GLY A 61 8.69 -15.32 -3.62
C GLY A 61 7.92 -16.60 -3.91
N HIS A 62 8.38 -17.72 -3.36
CA HIS A 62 7.69 -19.00 -3.37
C HIS A 62 7.04 -19.24 -2.02
N VAL A 63 5.75 -19.55 -2.03
CA VAL A 63 5.05 -20.01 -0.83
C VAL A 63 5.55 -21.41 -0.49
N VAL A 64 5.92 -21.62 0.77
CA VAL A 64 6.49 -22.88 1.26
C VAL A 64 5.51 -23.62 2.16
N ALA A 65 4.76 -22.90 2.98
CA ALA A 65 3.80 -23.49 3.89
C ALA A 65 2.68 -22.50 4.23
N ILE A 66 1.47 -23.04 4.37
CA ILE A 66 0.30 -22.35 4.87
C ILE A 66 -0.35 -23.27 5.90
N ASP A 67 -0.25 -22.86 7.16
CA ASP A 67 -0.82 -23.62 8.26
C ASP A 67 -2.05 -22.87 8.78
N GLU A 68 -3.24 -23.32 8.40
CA GLU A 68 -4.49 -22.76 8.92
C GLU A 68 -4.64 -23.10 10.41
N HIS A 69 -5.10 -22.14 11.20
CA HIS A 69 -5.36 -22.29 12.61
C HIS A 69 -6.83 -22.63 12.84
N GLU A 70 -7.15 -23.48 13.82
CA GLU A 70 -8.53 -23.87 14.17
C GLU A 70 -9.43 -22.66 14.49
N GLY A 71 -8.85 -21.51 14.84
CA GLY A 71 -9.54 -20.23 15.07
C GLY A 71 -9.70 -19.32 13.85
N GLY A 72 -9.51 -19.81 12.63
CA GLY A 72 -9.81 -19.08 11.39
C GLY A 72 -8.64 -18.29 10.77
N GLY A 73 -7.52 -18.11 11.46
CA GLY A 73 -6.30 -17.48 10.91
C GLY A 73 -5.37 -18.46 10.18
N ALA A 74 -4.20 -18.00 9.75
CA ALA A 74 -3.18 -18.87 9.15
C ALA A 74 -1.75 -18.38 9.41
N SER A 75 -0.80 -19.30 9.48
CA SER A 75 0.63 -18.99 9.38
C SER A 75 1.08 -19.13 7.93
N PHE A 76 1.56 -18.04 7.34
CA PHE A 76 2.00 -17.96 5.95
C PHE A 76 3.52 -17.88 5.88
N THR A 77 4.15 -18.88 5.28
CA THR A 77 5.60 -18.94 5.09
C THR A 77 5.96 -18.90 3.62
N TYR A 78 6.87 -18.00 3.26
CA TYR A 78 7.40 -17.88 1.90
C TYR A 78 8.91 -17.62 1.91
N VAL A 79 9.54 -17.90 0.77
CA VAL A 79 10.97 -17.69 0.52
C VAL A 79 11.17 -16.84 -0.72
N VAL A 80 12.14 -15.94 -0.72
CA VAL A 80 12.57 -15.17 -1.89
C VAL A 80 14.02 -15.55 -2.18
N PRO A 81 14.28 -16.50 -3.10
CA PRO A 81 15.62 -17.07 -3.30
C PRO A 81 16.67 -16.03 -3.65
N SER A 82 16.35 -15.06 -4.51
CA SER A 82 17.29 -13.99 -4.90
C SER A 82 17.76 -13.11 -3.75
N LEU A 83 17.01 -13.07 -2.65
CA LEU A 83 17.32 -12.27 -1.45
C LEU A 83 17.82 -13.14 -0.30
N ASN A 84 17.92 -14.47 -0.49
CA ASN A 84 18.13 -15.44 0.58
C ASN A 84 17.21 -15.19 1.80
N LEU A 85 15.97 -14.77 1.53
CA LEU A 85 15.00 -14.36 2.53
C LEU A 85 14.00 -15.49 2.76
N ARG A 86 13.79 -15.86 4.03
CA ARG A 86 12.66 -16.68 4.46
C ARG A 86 11.86 -15.89 5.48
N ARG A 87 10.54 -15.78 5.26
CA ARG A 87 9.65 -15.04 6.16
C ARG A 87 8.42 -15.87 6.49
N THR A 88 8.09 -15.88 7.78
CA THR A 88 6.83 -16.43 8.29
C THR A 88 6.04 -15.27 8.91
N THR A 89 4.75 -15.21 8.60
CA THR A 89 3.84 -14.23 9.18
C THR A 89 2.55 -14.92 9.60
N THR A 90 2.09 -14.62 10.81
CA THR A 90 0.76 -15.01 11.25
C THR A 90 -0.24 -14.05 10.63
N LEU A 91 -1.39 -14.56 10.20
CA LEU A 91 -2.49 -13.82 9.59
C LEU A 91 -3.75 -14.10 10.39
N SER A 92 -4.53 -13.05 10.67
CA SER A 92 -5.91 -13.23 11.13
C SER A 92 -6.78 -13.83 10.02
N GLU A 93 -7.98 -14.25 10.37
CA GLU A 93 -8.93 -14.82 9.40
C GLU A 93 -9.21 -13.88 8.23
N LEU A 94 -9.48 -12.62 8.51
CA LEU A 94 -9.73 -11.62 7.47
C LEU A 94 -8.47 -11.34 6.64
N GLU A 95 -7.29 -11.28 7.27
CA GLU A 95 -6.03 -11.07 6.56
C GLU A 95 -5.71 -12.21 5.61
N PHE A 96 -5.93 -13.44 6.06
CA PHE A 96 -5.77 -14.63 5.23
C PHE A 96 -6.76 -14.63 4.06
N ALA A 97 -8.03 -14.26 4.30
CA ALA A 97 -9.01 -14.08 3.24
C ALA A 97 -8.56 -13.04 2.19
N ILE A 98 -8.04 -11.89 2.63
CA ILE A 98 -7.52 -10.84 1.72
C ILE A 98 -6.34 -11.36 0.91
N VAL A 99 -5.39 -12.07 1.54
CA VAL A 99 -4.23 -12.64 0.84
C VAL A 99 -4.69 -13.67 -0.20
N ARG A 100 -5.55 -14.64 0.17
CA ARG A 100 -6.14 -15.60 -0.79
C ARG A 100 -6.85 -14.90 -1.95
N TYR A 101 -7.66 -13.89 -1.66
CA TYR A 101 -8.37 -13.13 -2.68
C TYR A 101 -7.43 -12.38 -3.63
N THR A 102 -6.41 -11.70 -3.09
CA THR A 102 -5.47 -10.93 -3.91
C THR A 102 -4.55 -11.82 -4.75
N LEU A 103 -4.11 -12.95 -4.19
CA LEU A 103 -3.28 -13.90 -4.90
C LEU A 103 -4.07 -14.62 -6.00
N SER A 104 -5.30 -15.05 -5.75
CA SER A 104 -6.12 -15.67 -6.81
C SER A 104 -6.38 -14.75 -8.01
N ARG A 105 -6.38 -13.42 -7.81
CA ARG A 105 -6.50 -12.44 -8.91
C ARG A 105 -5.19 -12.13 -9.63
N ARG A 106 -4.03 -12.40 -9.02
CA ARG A 106 -2.71 -11.96 -9.52
C ARG A 106 -1.76 -13.11 -9.87
N ALA A 107 -2.00 -14.29 -9.32
CA ALA A 107 -1.13 -15.44 -9.51
C ALA A 107 -1.25 -15.94 -10.96
N PRO A 108 -0.13 -16.11 -11.68
CA PRO A 108 -0.12 -16.98 -12.85
C PRO A 108 -0.35 -18.42 -12.38
N ALA A 109 -1.13 -19.18 -13.14
CA ALA A 109 -1.58 -20.56 -12.87
C ALA A 109 -0.44 -21.61 -12.84
N ALA A 110 0.65 -21.35 -12.12
CA ALA A 110 1.87 -22.17 -12.13
C ALA A 110 2.56 -22.18 -10.75
N SER A 111 1.79 -22.07 -9.66
CA SER A 111 2.30 -22.38 -8.31
C SER A 111 1.82 -23.76 -7.91
N PRO A 112 2.65 -24.60 -7.26
CA PRO A 112 2.28 -25.99 -6.92
C PRO A 112 1.05 -26.11 -6.00
N ASP A 113 0.65 -25.03 -5.30
CA ASP A 113 -0.61 -24.93 -4.54
C ASP A 113 -1.75 -24.30 -5.35
N GLU A 114 -1.90 -24.71 -6.61
CA GLU A 114 -2.92 -24.23 -7.57
C GLU A 114 -4.35 -24.26 -7.00
N THR A 115 -4.65 -25.22 -6.12
CA THR A 115 -5.98 -25.38 -5.52
C THR A 115 -6.29 -24.36 -4.44
N MET A 116 -5.30 -23.92 -3.65
CA MET A 116 -5.53 -23.03 -2.51
C MET A 116 -5.68 -21.56 -2.92
N PHE A 117 -5.05 -21.19 -4.04
CA PHE A 117 -5.15 -19.87 -4.66
C PHE A 117 -5.98 -19.87 -5.95
N ALA A 118 -6.77 -20.92 -6.16
CA ALA A 118 -7.74 -20.96 -7.23
C ALA A 118 -8.65 -19.72 -7.19
N PRO A 119 -9.16 -19.26 -8.34
CA PRO A 119 -10.15 -18.19 -8.39
C PRO A 119 -11.27 -18.48 -7.40
N LEU A 120 -11.46 -17.57 -6.44
CA LEU A 120 -12.52 -17.70 -5.46
C LEU A 120 -13.87 -17.63 -6.19
N GLY A 121 -14.71 -18.65 -6.01
CA GLY A 121 -16.07 -18.68 -6.55
C GLY A 121 -16.93 -17.54 -6.00
N GLU A 122 -18.09 -17.30 -6.60
CA GLU A 122 -19.03 -16.30 -6.08
C GLU A 122 -19.49 -16.62 -4.67
N ASP A 123 -19.64 -17.91 -4.34
CA ASP A 123 -20.04 -18.39 -3.02
C ASP A 123 -18.86 -18.62 -2.05
N ASP A 124 -17.64 -18.18 -2.40
CA ASP A 124 -16.50 -18.40 -1.53
C ASP A 124 -16.63 -17.58 -0.23
N PRO A 125 -16.54 -18.22 0.95
CA PRO A 125 -16.76 -17.54 2.21
C PRO A 125 -15.67 -16.50 2.52
N ALA A 126 -14.49 -16.57 1.91
CA ALA A 126 -13.47 -15.52 2.00
C ALA A 126 -13.91 -14.25 1.26
N ARG A 127 -14.56 -14.40 0.10
CA ARG A 127 -15.11 -13.27 -0.67
C ARG A 127 -16.25 -12.60 0.10
N ALA A 128 -17.19 -13.38 0.63
CA ALA A 128 -18.30 -12.87 1.43
C ALA A 128 -17.82 -12.01 2.61
N ARG A 129 -16.82 -12.49 3.36
CA ARG A 129 -16.21 -11.73 4.49
C ARG A 129 -15.60 -10.41 4.06
N ILE A 130 -14.88 -10.39 2.93
CA ILE A 130 -14.27 -9.17 2.39
C ILE A 130 -15.35 -8.15 2.01
N GLU A 131 -16.41 -8.60 1.35
CA GLU A 131 -17.53 -7.74 0.97
C GLU A 131 -18.30 -7.22 2.19
N ASP A 132 -18.55 -8.07 3.19
CA ASP A 132 -19.17 -7.67 4.46
C ASP A 132 -18.34 -6.62 5.19
N ALA A 133 -17.02 -6.78 5.24
CA ALA A 133 -16.11 -5.79 5.80
C ALA A 133 -16.19 -4.47 5.03
N LEU A 134 -16.14 -4.49 3.69
CA LEU A 134 -16.24 -3.26 2.89
C LEU A 134 -17.60 -2.56 3.06
N ARG A 135 -18.70 -3.29 3.21
CA ARG A 135 -20.02 -2.70 3.48
C ARG A 135 -20.06 -1.94 4.81
N ARG A 136 -19.35 -2.43 5.84
CA ARG A 136 -19.21 -1.72 7.13
C ARG A 136 -18.44 -0.41 7.01
N LEU A 137 -17.58 -0.26 6.01
CA LEU A 137 -16.80 0.97 5.80
C LEU A 137 -17.62 2.14 5.25
N ALA A 138 -18.63 1.85 4.43
CA ALA A 138 -19.38 2.83 3.66
C ALA A 138 -20.02 3.97 4.51
N PRO A 139 -20.72 3.69 5.62
CA PRO A 139 -21.36 4.75 6.42
C PRO A 139 -20.35 5.67 7.11
N ASP A 140 -19.24 5.13 7.64
CA ASP A 140 -18.24 5.91 8.37
C ASP A 140 -17.45 6.83 7.43
N LEU A 141 -17.19 6.41 6.20
CA LEU A 141 -16.52 7.23 5.20
C LEU A 141 -17.37 8.39 4.70
N ALA A 142 -18.68 8.17 4.53
CA ALA A 142 -19.60 9.25 4.20
C ALA A 142 -19.56 10.33 5.29
N ALA A 143 -19.52 9.94 6.56
CA ALA A 143 -19.45 10.88 7.67
C ALA A 143 -18.06 11.55 7.83
N LEU A 144 -16.97 10.85 7.53
CA LEU A 144 -15.61 11.42 7.57
C LEU A 144 -15.32 12.35 6.38
N GLY A 145 -15.94 12.11 5.22
CA GLY A 145 -15.77 12.89 4.00
C GLY A 145 -16.75 14.06 3.86
N ALA A 146 -17.83 14.09 4.64
CA ALA A 146 -18.81 15.18 4.68
C ALA A 146 -18.43 16.32 5.65
N GLY A 147 -17.28 16.22 6.32
CA GLY A 147 -16.67 17.38 6.97
C GLY A 147 -16.21 18.35 5.88
N ASP A 148 -16.96 19.41 5.70
CA ASP A 148 -16.71 20.50 4.75
C ASP A 148 -15.24 20.96 4.79
N PRO A 149 -14.44 20.74 3.74
CA PRO A 149 -13.06 21.24 3.69
C PRO A 149 -12.99 22.74 3.39
N LEU A 150 -14.13 23.44 3.28
CA LEU A 150 -14.21 24.86 2.90
C LEU A 150 -15.20 25.67 3.75
N ALA A 151 -15.33 25.38 5.05
CA ALA A 151 -15.65 26.45 6.00
C ALA A 151 -14.41 27.35 6.17
N VAL A 152 -13.99 27.97 5.07
CA VAL A 152 -13.22 29.19 5.09
C VAL A 152 -14.19 30.20 5.69
N ASP A 153 -13.88 30.66 6.89
CA ASP A 153 -14.50 31.81 7.51
C ASP A 153 -14.23 33.01 6.58
N GLU A 154 -15.13 33.24 5.61
CA GLU A 154 -15.18 34.47 4.83
C GLU A 154 -15.76 35.56 5.74
N GLY A 155 -14.93 36.03 6.66
CA GLY A 155 -15.25 37.12 7.57
C GLY A 155 -13.99 37.91 7.91
N SER A 156 -13.93 39.15 7.41
CA SER A 156 -12.99 40.22 7.79
C SER A 156 -11.52 40.02 7.38
N ASP A 157 -10.83 40.94 6.69
CA ASP A 157 -11.10 42.32 6.30
C ASP A 157 -10.35 42.57 4.99
N LEU A 158 -11.06 43.04 3.97
CA LEU A 158 -10.44 43.77 2.87
C LEU A 158 -10.10 45.15 3.43
N ASP A 159 -8.82 45.37 3.75
CA ASP A 159 -8.28 46.72 3.80
C ASP A 159 -7.31 46.89 2.63
N GLU A 160 -7.71 47.86 1.82
CA GLU A 160 -7.16 48.29 0.55
C GLU A 160 -5.95 49.17 0.83
N ALA A 161 -4.80 48.82 0.26
CA ALA A 161 -3.72 49.76 0.07
C ALA A 161 -3.03 49.45 -1.27
N ASP A 162 -3.40 50.29 -2.23
CA ASP A 162 -2.63 50.69 -3.41
C ASP A 162 -1.12 50.73 -3.14
N ASP A 163 -0.33 50.12 -4.03
CA ASP A 163 0.95 50.69 -4.44
C ASP A 163 1.33 50.12 -5.83
N PRO A 164 1.25 50.94 -6.90
CA PRO A 164 1.84 50.63 -8.20
C PRO A 164 3.23 51.27 -8.30
N ASP A 165 4.20 50.50 -8.80
CA ASP A 165 5.47 50.90 -9.44
C ASP A 165 6.49 49.76 -9.18
N GLU A 166 7.38 49.32 -10.05
CA GLU A 166 7.77 49.63 -11.42
C GLU A 166 8.67 48.44 -11.88
N HIS A 167 8.97 48.41 -13.17
CA HIS A 167 9.93 47.59 -13.93
C HIS A 167 11.19 47.07 -13.19
N ASP A 168 11.81 45.93 -13.55
CA ASP A 168 12.47 45.68 -14.85
C ASP A 168 12.86 44.17 -15.01
N PRO A 169 12.83 43.59 -16.22
CA PRO A 169 13.19 42.21 -16.48
C PRO A 169 14.60 42.08 -17.06
N SER A 170 15.58 41.67 -16.26
CA SER A 170 16.83 41.14 -16.79
C SER A 170 17.60 40.36 -15.74
N GLU A 171 17.68 39.04 -15.89
CA GLU A 171 18.97 38.35 -15.95
C GLU A 171 18.78 36.88 -16.32
N SER A 172 19.04 36.60 -17.59
CA SER A 172 19.46 35.29 -18.03
C SER A 172 20.83 34.98 -17.43
N CYS A 173 21.02 33.79 -16.86
CA CYS A 173 22.28 33.08 -17.07
C CYS A 173 22.09 31.56 -16.95
N ALA A 174 22.75 30.89 -17.87
CA ALA A 174 22.60 29.52 -18.32
C ALA A 174 22.98 28.42 -17.28
N PRO A 175 22.64 27.15 -17.57
CA PRO A 175 22.97 26.00 -16.73
C PRO A 175 24.47 25.67 -16.73
N SER A 176 25.01 25.33 -15.57
CA SER A 176 26.39 24.83 -15.43
C SER A 176 26.44 23.29 -15.49
N PRO A 177 27.38 22.70 -16.24
CA PRO A 177 27.38 21.30 -16.65
C PRO A 177 28.06 20.34 -15.66
N ALA A 178 27.72 19.06 -15.82
CA ALA A 178 28.38 17.92 -15.22
C ALA A 178 29.87 17.80 -15.63
N PRO A 179 30.77 17.33 -14.75
CA PRO A 179 32.03 16.76 -15.18
C PRO A 179 31.87 15.27 -15.47
N SER A 180 31.99 14.92 -16.75
CA SER A 180 32.48 13.61 -17.17
C SER A 180 33.97 13.48 -16.84
N GLY A 181 34.35 12.41 -16.14
CA GLY A 181 35.72 11.89 -16.08
C GLY A 181 35.60 10.37 -15.98
N LEU A 182 35.63 9.64 -17.10
CA LEU A 182 36.80 9.12 -17.82
C LEU A 182 37.79 8.32 -16.96
N SER A 183 37.84 7.03 -17.29
CA SER A 183 39.02 6.17 -17.36
C SER A 183 39.93 6.02 -16.15
N SER A 184 39.98 4.80 -15.60
CA SER A 184 41.21 3.98 -15.64
C SER A 184 40.93 2.53 -15.21
N LEU A 185 40.90 1.62 -16.19
CA LEU A 185 41.36 0.23 -16.03
C LEU A 185 42.90 0.25 -16.00
N PRO A 186 43.52 -0.66 -15.25
CA PRO A 186 44.49 -1.59 -15.82
C PRO A 186 44.08 -3.03 -15.45
N GLU A 187 43.89 -3.97 -16.36
CA GLU A 187 44.87 -4.60 -17.26
C GLU A 187 46.10 -5.17 -16.54
N GLY A 188 46.10 -6.50 -16.34
CA GLY A 188 47.31 -7.33 -16.38
C GLY A 188 48.01 -7.69 -15.07
N ALA A 189 47.86 -8.96 -14.64
CA ALA A 189 48.92 -9.86 -14.13
C ALA A 189 48.25 -11.22 -13.79
N THR A 190 48.19 -12.22 -14.68
CA THR A 190 49.22 -13.24 -14.99
C THR A 190 50.11 -13.70 -13.82
N GLU A 191 50.23 -15.02 -13.73
CA GLU A 191 51.15 -15.83 -12.90
C GLU A 191 50.66 -16.06 -11.45
N ARG A 192 50.55 -17.27 -10.91
CA ARG A 192 51.04 -18.62 -11.30
C ARG A 192 50.26 -19.67 -10.52
#